data_AF-A0A969NVF3-F1
#
_entry.id   AF-A0A969NVF3-F1
#
_cell.length_a   1.000
_cell.length_b   1.000
_cell.length_c   1.000
_cell.angle_alpha   90.00
_cell.angle_beta   90.00
_cell.angle_gamma   90.00
#
_symmetry.space_group_name_H-M   'P 1'
#
loop_
_entity.id
_entity.type
_entity.pdbx_description
1 polymer ?
#
loop_
_entity_poly.entity_id
_entity_poly.type
_entity_poly.pdbx_seq_one_letter_code
_entity_poly.pdbx_strand_id
1 'polypeptide(L)'
;MNRSGLIGIKSEMATGKTSIVKNYRLNHRDARFLVLGHRITLLRELSQVSKLNTSLYSDLPAGQLDKVNALSITIDSLYKLKTAANKYDCIFIDEARQVMNHALSAATCKQHRQEILMSLMYFIRSAKQVIIADAHLDDNTIDFFRAMRPVGEVPLIIKNDYKSPSRDVYYYQGNDSSALVAKLVAAIKQGKRVMVVSDSKKTILKLEAVLMKKLGIKSGFSSSCSESKNKVIWTIHADNSGSPENQHFVKNISSAAEDVDVLLASPSLCTGVDIQGDRFDEVYGFFNAVSLSATDCLQALHRYRKSVPLHIWVAPRPSFGYQNSNSNVIRREMLQLEEFNGFLMGIDPETGEKTPVDSWAFDAYCQVKAKHNRSLNNLRDHLHRLLARMGYNVIAVESDTDDDAKSDLKEAAKKVDAHHIQQVTSAAQIDRNQYLQLKNKTYLTNTEKYEVERFRISEGYGQPVTEELVKRDNGGAYLGQLINLEAVLSPPQGEVIDPNTGSKRLVPPPIVLDKDKWELENLPFLPDRQHHCTQWYMWQTLGLPKILERLFAGEEYRADDPDLIKLAEMAISYRDNIKTILGFQFPIIVVPPGCWECWFKSWV
;
A
#
# COMPACT_ATOMS: atom_id res chain seq x y z
N MET A 1 -21.47 18.29 -21.26
CA MET A 1 -20.16 17.63 -21.46
C MET A 1 -19.59 17.83 -22.87
N ASN A 2 -20.05 18.80 -23.67
CA ASN A 2 -19.62 18.93 -25.08
C ASN A 2 -18.34 19.78 -25.28
N ARG A 3 -17.57 20.02 -24.21
CA ARG A 3 -16.34 20.83 -24.23
C ARG A 3 -15.12 19.93 -24.42
N SER A 4 -14.20 20.27 -25.31
CA SER A 4 -12.91 19.59 -25.44
C SER A 4 -11.95 19.92 -24.27
N GLY A 5 -10.93 19.09 -24.10
CA GLY A 5 -9.93 19.25 -23.04
C GLY A 5 -10.24 18.49 -21.75
N LEU A 6 -9.53 18.84 -20.68
CA LEU A 6 -9.66 18.24 -19.36
C LEU A 6 -10.90 18.76 -18.60
N ILE A 7 -11.75 17.83 -18.16
CA ILE A 7 -12.93 18.08 -17.33
C ILE A 7 -12.77 17.32 -16.02
N GLY A 8 -12.75 18.03 -14.90
CA GLY A 8 -12.76 17.46 -13.55
C GLY A 8 -14.15 17.47 -12.93
N ILE A 9 -14.63 16.32 -12.46
CA ILE A 9 -15.90 16.18 -11.75
C ILE A 9 -15.60 15.88 -10.28
N LYS A 10 -15.80 16.88 -9.42
CA LYS A 10 -15.74 16.74 -7.97
C LYS A 10 -17.14 16.52 -7.43
N SER A 11 -17.44 15.31 -6.99
CA SER A 11 -18.79 14.98 -6.51
C SER A 11 -18.76 13.81 -5.55
N GLU A 12 -19.53 13.88 -4.45
CA GLU A 12 -19.58 12.84 -3.41
C GLU A 12 -19.85 11.43 -3.98
N MET A 13 -19.57 10.40 -3.18
CA MET A 13 -19.88 9.02 -3.56
C MET A 13 -21.40 8.88 -3.84
N ALA A 14 -21.77 8.01 -4.78
CA ALA A 14 -23.18 7.71 -5.12
C ALA A 14 -24.05 8.88 -5.66
N THR A 15 -23.45 9.98 -6.12
CA THR A 15 -24.17 11.15 -6.67
C THR A 15 -24.39 11.12 -8.19
N GLY A 16 -24.27 9.96 -8.84
CA GLY A 16 -24.58 9.81 -10.26
C GLY A 16 -23.50 10.25 -11.26
N LYS A 17 -22.23 10.44 -10.82
CA LYS A 17 -21.08 10.79 -11.71
C LYS A 17 -21.03 9.92 -12.97
N THR A 18 -21.06 8.59 -12.79
CA THR A 18 -21.03 7.60 -13.86
C THR A 18 -22.24 7.72 -14.80
N SER A 19 -23.41 8.10 -14.27
CA SER A 19 -24.63 8.27 -15.08
C SER A 19 -24.50 9.43 -16.07
N ILE A 20 -23.84 10.52 -15.68
CA ILE A 20 -23.61 11.66 -16.58
C ILE A 20 -22.68 11.25 -17.72
N VAL A 21 -21.61 10.52 -17.41
CA VAL A 21 -20.65 10.01 -18.43
C VAL A 21 -21.30 8.97 -19.33
N LYS A 22 -22.15 8.09 -18.79
CA LYS A 22 -22.97 7.16 -19.57
C LYS A 22 -23.81 7.90 -20.61
N ASN A 23 -24.54 8.94 -20.20
CA ASN A 23 -25.37 9.73 -21.12
C ASN A 23 -24.54 10.39 -22.22
N TYR A 24 -23.35 10.91 -21.88
CA TYR A 24 -22.42 11.43 -22.87
C TYR A 24 -22.00 10.37 -23.90
N ARG A 25 -21.63 9.17 -23.43
CA ARG A 25 -21.25 8.05 -24.32
C ARG A 25 -22.40 7.61 -25.22
N LEU A 26 -23.63 7.54 -24.71
CA LEU A 26 -24.82 7.18 -25.50
C LEU A 26 -25.09 8.17 -26.65
N ASN A 27 -24.74 9.45 -26.46
CA ASN A 27 -24.86 10.49 -27.48
C ASN A 27 -23.67 10.54 -28.47
N HIS A 28 -22.60 9.78 -28.21
CA HIS A 28 -21.38 9.75 -29.03
C HIS A 28 -20.94 8.30 -29.30
N ARG A 29 -21.83 7.45 -29.85
CA ARG A 29 -21.59 5.99 -29.97
C ARG A 29 -20.40 5.61 -30.86
N ASP A 30 -20.10 6.43 -31.86
CA ASP A 30 -19.01 6.18 -32.81
C ASP A 30 -17.64 6.68 -32.30
N ALA A 31 -17.64 7.48 -31.23
CA ALA A 31 -16.41 7.96 -30.61
C ALA A 31 -15.60 6.81 -30.01
N ARG A 32 -14.27 6.84 -30.19
CA ARG A 32 -13.35 5.93 -29.49
C ARG A 32 -13.28 6.33 -28.03
N PHE A 33 -13.66 5.42 -27.14
CA PHE A 33 -13.85 5.67 -25.72
C PHE A 33 -12.94 4.75 -24.88
N LEU A 34 -12.16 5.34 -23.99
CA LEU A 34 -11.32 4.59 -23.05
C LEU A 34 -11.77 4.85 -21.62
N VAL A 35 -11.94 3.80 -20.85
CA VAL A 35 -12.14 3.88 -19.40
C VAL A 35 -10.88 3.35 -18.73
N LEU A 36 -10.25 4.20 -17.91
CA LEU A 36 -9.11 3.83 -17.09
C LEU A 36 -9.54 3.68 -15.64
N GLY A 37 -9.18 2.54 -15.04
CA GLY A 37 -9.36 2.29 -13.61
C GLY A 37 -8.10 1.71 -12.97
N HIS A 38 -8.11 1.54 -11.65
CA HIS A 38 -7.00 0.97 -10.89
C HIS A 38 -7.34 -0.42 -10.28
N ARG A 39 -8.60 -0.89 -10.41
CA ARG A 39 -9.05 -2.21 -9.97
C ARG A 39 -9.91 -2.87 -11.03
N ILE A 40 -9.67 -4.15 -11.30
CA ILE A 40 -10.45 -4.93 -12.26
C ILE A 40 -11.92 -5.07 -11.83
N THR A 41 -12.20 -5.21 -10.54
CA THR A 41 -13.56 -5.38 -10.00
C THR A 41 -14.44 -4.16 -10.27
N LEU A 42 -13.96 -2.96 -9.92
CA LEU A 42 -14.65 -1.70 -10.22
C LEU A 42 -14.84 -1.54 -11.74
N LEU A 43 -13.78 -1.78 -12.49
CA LEU A 43 -13.78 -1.60 -13.93
C LEU A 43 -14.78 -2.54 -14.63
N ARG A 44 -14.94 -3.77 -14.12
CA ARG A 44 -15.94 -4.74 -14.59
C ARG A 44 -17.37 -4.31 -14.27
N GLU A 45 -17.60 -3.62 -13.15
CA GLU A 45 -18.90 -3.00 -12.86
C GLU A 45 -19.17 -1.84 -13.83
N LEU A 46 -18.19 -0.96 -14.01
CA LEU A 46 -18.30 0.19 -14.91
C LEU A 46 -18.51 -0.21 -16.37
N SER A 47 -17.95 -1.34 -16.81
CA SER A 47 -18.03 -1.80 -18.21
C SER A 47 -19.38 -2.38 -18.60
N GLN A 48 -20.25 -2.71 -17.64
CA GLN A 48 -21.57 -3.30 -17.91
C GLN A 48 -22.41 -2.45 -18.86
N VAL A 49 -23.31 -3.10 -19.62
CA VAL A 49 -24.24 -2.44 -20.55
C VAL A 49 -25.13 -1.41 -19.83
N SER A 50 -25.51 -1.70 -18.58
CA SER A 50 -26.29 -0.80 -17.74
C SER A 50 -25.51 0.44 -17.27
N LYS A 51 -24.19 0.46 -17.44
CA LYS A 51 -23.27 1.56 -17.08
C LYS A 51 -22.64 2.16 -18.33
N LEU A 52 -21.34 1.99 -18.56
CA LEU A 52 -20.62 2.66 -19.66
C LEU A 52 -20.63 1.86 -20.97
N ASN A 53 -21.06 0.60 -20.95
CA ASN A 53 -21.13 -0.29 -22.11
C ASN A 53 -19.81 -0.34 -22.90
N THR A 54 -18.78 -0.88 -22.27
CA THR A 54 -17.42 -1.01 -22.82
C THR A 54 -16.94 -2.47 -22.77
N SER A 55 -16.03 -2.83 -23.67
CA SER A 55 -15.36 -4.13 -23.62
C SER A 55 -14.29 -4.10 -22.54
N LEU A 56 -14.32 -5.08 -21.63
CA LEU A 56 -13.28 -5.21 -20.60
C LEU A 56 -12.05 -5.90 -21.17
N TYR A 57 -10.85 -5.35 -20.93
CA TYR A 57 -9.60 -5.88 -21.50
C TYR A 57 -9.33 -7.35 -21.17
N SER A 58 -9.75 -7.82 -19.99
CA SER A 58 -9.55 -9.21 -19.56
C SER A 58 -10.42 -10.22 -20.30
N ASP A 59 -11.48 -9.74 -20.95
CA ASP A 59 -12.46 -10.58 -21.65
C ASP A 59 -12.19 -10.60 -23.18
N LEU A 60 -11.13 -9.89 -23.63
CA LEU A 60 -10.73 -9.77 -25.01
C LEU A 60 -9.54 -10.69 -25.34
N PRO A 61 -9.50 -11.33 -26.53
CA PRO A 61 -8.31 -12.05 -26.99
C PRO A 61 -7.08 -11.15 -27.14
N ALA A 62 -5.90 -11.76 -27.03
CA ALA A 62 -4.63 -11.07 -27.27
C ALA A 62 -4.61 -10.40 -28.66
N GLY A 63 -4.09 -9.17 -28.72
CA GLY A 63 -4.00 -8.39 -29.96
C GLY A 63 -5.31 -7.73 -30.43
N GLN A 64 -6.42 -7.86 -29.68
CA GLN A 64 -7.69 -7.17 -30.00
C GLN A 64 -7.92 -5.87 -29.22
N LEU A 65 -7.10 -5.58 -28.20
CA LEU A 65 -7.29 -4.44 -27.31
C LEU A 65 -7.38 -3.10 -28.07
N ASP A 66 -6.56 -2.90 -29.09
CA ASP A 66 -6.52 -1.64 -29.86
C ASP A 66 -7.66 -1.53 -30.91
N LYS A 67 -8.36 -2.64 -31.21
CA LYS A 67 -9.37 -2.71 -32.27
C LYS A 67 -10.76 -2.33 -31.79
N VAL A 68 -11.04 -2.45 -30.49
CA VAL A 68 -12.35 -2.10 -29.93
C VAL A 68 -12.53 -0.59 -29.87
N ASN A 69 -13.74 -0.12 -30.17
CA ASN A 69 -14.05 1.31 -30.10
C ASN A 69 -14.29 1.80 -28.66
N ALA A 70 -14.65 0.91 -27.73
CA ALA A 70 -14.92 1.28 -26.35
C ALA A 70 -14.26 0.27 -25.41
N LEU A 71 -13.16 0.67 -24.78
CA LEU A 71 -12.31 -0.21 -23.96
C LEU A 71 -12.33 0.22 -22.50
N SER A 72 -12.46 -0.76 -21.60
CA SER A 72 -12.16 -0.62 -20.18
C SER A 72 -10.87 -1.36 -19.84
N ILE A 73 -9.85 -0.65 -19.36
CA ILE A 73 -8.55 -1.24 -18.98
C ILE A 73 -8.03 -0.70 -17.63
N THR A 74 -7.31 -1.55 -16.88
CA THR A 74 -6.61 -1.10 -15.68
C THR A 74 -5.29 -0.42 -16.03
N ILE A 75 -4.86 0.52 -15.19
CA ILE A 75 -3.60 1.24 -15.40
C ILE A 75 -2.38 0.29 -15.47
N ASP A 76 -2.38 -0.81 -14.70
CA ASP A 76 -1.34 -1.84 -14.73
C ASP A 76 -1.15 -2.47 -16.11
N SER A 77 -2.20 -2.50 -16.94
CA SER A 77 -2.16 -3.10 -18.28
C SER A 77 -2.11 -2.06 -19.40
N LEU A 78 -2.03 -0.76 -19.08
CA LEU A 78 -2.08 0.30 -20.08
C LEU A 78 -0.92 0.23 -21.08
N TYR A 79 0.27 -0.15 -20.62
CA TYR A 79 1.46 -0.31 -21.45
C TYR A 79 1.32 -1.38 -22.54
N LYS A 80 0.32 -2.26 -22.45
CA LYS A 80 0.03 -3.29 -23.46
C LYS A 80 -0.70 -2.75 -24.70
N LEU A 81 -1.25 -1.53 -24.62
CA LEU A 81 -1.88 -0.88 -25.77
C LEU A 81 -0.82 -0.30 -26.68
N LYS A 82 -1.00 -0.46 -28.00
CA LYS A 82 -0.13 0.21 -28.96
C LYS A 82 -0.44 1.70 -28.95
N THR A 83 0.59 2.53 -28.82
CA THR A 83 0.45 3.99 -28.90
C THR A 83 0.37 4.46 -30.35
N ALA A 84 1.18 3.89 -31.24
CA ALA A 84 1.19 4.26 -32.66
C ALA A 84 -0.20 4.13 -33.32
N ALA A 85 -0.69 5.22 -33.89
CA ALA A 85 -1.99 5.35 -34.57
C ALA A 85 -3.24 5.02 -33.73
N ASN A 86 -3.10 4.67 -32.44
CA ASN A 86 -4.22 4.49 -31.54
C ASN A 86 -4.51 5.79 -30.80
N LYS A 87 -5.72 6.32 -30.97
CA LYS A 87 -6.18 7.52 -30.25
C LYS A 87 -7.60 7.29 -29.77
N TYR A 88 -7.94 7.99 -28.70
CA TYR A 88 -9.29 7.98 -28.14
C TYR A 88 -9.89 9.37 -28.26
N ASP A 89 -11.16 9.47 -28.63
CA ASP A 89 -11.87 10.73 -28.64
C ASP A 89 -12.16 11.19 -27.21
N CYS A 90 -12.49 10.25 -26.33
CA CYS A 90 -12.75 10.53 -24.91
C CYS A 90 -12.10 9.48 -24.02
N ILE A 91 -11.40 9.94 -22.98
CA ILE A 91 -10.89 9.11 -21.89
C ILE A 91 -11.66 9.46 -20.61
N PHE A 92 -12.24 8.45 -19.97
CA PHE A 92 -12.87 8.60 -18.67
C PHE A 92 -12.05 7.88 -17.59
N ILE A 93 -11.79 8.58 -16.49
CA ILE A 93 -11.04 8.06 -15.35
C ILE A 93 -11.91 8.25 -14.10
N ASP A 94 -12.46 7.16 -13.61
CA ASP A 94 -13.16 7.14 -12.32
C ASP A 94 -12.18 6.89 -11.18
N GLU A 95 -12.48 7.42 -9.99
CA GLU A 95 -11.57 7.43 -8.84
C GLU A 95 -10.15 7.92 -9.26
N ALA A 96 -10.12 9.06 -9.97
CA ALA A 96 -8.92 9.56 -10.67
C ALA A 96 -7.70 9.73 -9.76
N ARG A 97 -7.90 10.07 -8.48
CA ARG A 97 -6.82 10.14 -7.50
C ARG A 97 -6.22 8.76 -7.22
N GLN A 98 -7.05 7.72 -7.16
CA GLN A 98 -6.57 6.35 -6.95
C GLN A 98 -5.85 5.81 -8.19
N VAL A 99 -6.31 6.16 -9.40
CA VAL A 99 -5.58 5.85 -10.64
C VAL A 99 -4.21 6.51 -10.66
N MET A 100 -4.12 7.81 -10.33
CA MET A 100 -2.84 8.53 -10.20
C MET A 100 -1.92 7.87 -9.16
N ASN A 101 -2.41 7.64 -7.95
CA ASN A 101 -1.62 7.01 -6.88
C ASN A 101 -1.13 5.62 -7.30
N HIS A 102 -1.99 4.81 -7.91
CA HIS A 102 -1.64 3.46 -8.34
C HIS A 102 -0.55 3.50 -9.43
N ALA A 103 -0.70 4.37 -10.43
CA ALA A 103 0.32 4.57 -11.47
C ALA A 103 1.68 4.95 -10.88
N LEU A 104 1.71 5.81 -9.87
CA LEU A 104 2.93 6.36 -9.29
C LEU A 104 3.59 5.46 -8.24
N SER A 105 2.84 4.64 -7.51
CA SER A 105 3.38 3.95 -6.32
C SER A 105 2.97 2.48 -6.15
N ALA A 106 2.07 1.93 -6.95
CA ALA A 106 1.67 0.53 -6.75
C ALA A 106 2.80 -0.44 -7.10
N ALA A 107 3.06 -1.43 -6.24
CA ALA A 107 4.11 -2.42 -6.47
C ALA A 107 3.89 -3.24 -7.75
N THR A 108 2.64 -3.46 -8.15
CA THR A 108 2.28 -4.17 -9.38
C THR A 108 2.69 -3.43 -10.65
N CYS A 109 2.85 -2.10 -10.57
CA CYS A 109 3.37 -1.29 -11.68
C CYS A 109 4.91 -1.27 -11.72
N LYS A 110 5.62 -1.73 -10.68
CA LYS A 110 7.06 -1.47 -10.49
C LYS A 110 7.93 -1.78 -11.71
N GLN A 111 7.74 -2.94 -12.33
CA GLN A 111 8.54 -3.38 -13.47
C GLN A 111 8.25 -2.62 -14.77
N HIS A 112 7.04 -2.07 -14.93
CA HIS A 112 6.59 -1.43 -16.18
C HIS A 112 6.18 0.03 -15.98
N ARG A 113 6.50 0.65 -14.83
CA ARG A 113 5.90 1.93 -14.44
C ARG A 113 6.21 3.03 -15.44
N GLN A 114 7.44 3.09 -15.93
CA GLN A 114 7.84 4.06 -16.93
C GLN A 114 7.06 3.89 -18.23
N GLU A 115 6.89 2.66 -18.72
CA GLU A 115 6.09 2.36 -19.91
C GLU A 115 4.61 2.73 -19.71
N ILE A 116 4.06 2.45 -18.52
CA ILE A 116 2.70 2.81 -18.12
C ILE A 116 2.53 4.34 -18.13
N LEU A 117 3.45 5.09 -17.53
CA LEU A 117 3.40 6.56 -17.46
C LEU A 117 3.55 7.19 -18.84
N MET A 118 4.42 6.67 -19.71
CA MET A 118 4.56 7.11 -21.10
C MET A 118 3.31 6.84 -21.93
N SER A 119 2.72 5.65 -21.76
CA SER A 119 1.45 5.31 -22.42
C SER A 119 0.31 6.20 -21.94
N LEU A 120 0.22 6.43 -20.62
CA LEU A 120 -0.75 7.34 -20.02
C LEU A 120 -0.60 8.76 -20.58
N MET A 121 0.62 9.31 -20.56
CA MET A 121 0.93 10.62 -21.14
C MET A 121 0.48 10.70 -22.59
N TYR A 122 0.83 9.72 -23.43
CA TYR A 122 0.44 9.70 -24.84
C TYR A 122 -1.08 9.71 -25.04
N PHE A 123 -1.83 8.82 -24.36
CA PHE A 123 -3.27 8.73 -24.52
C PHE A 123 -3.98 9.97 -23.97
N ILE A 124 -3.58 10.46 -22.79
CA ILE A 124 -4.15 11.66 -22.19
C ILE A 124 -3.88 12.89 -23.06
N ARG A 125 -2.67 13.03 -23.63
CA ARG A 125 -2.32 14.16 -24.49
C ARG A 125 -3.08 14.15 -25.83
N SER A 126 -3.22 12.98 -26.43
CA SER A 126 -3.81 12.83 -27.76
C SER A 126 -5.34 12.83 -27.77
N ALA A 127 -5.98 12.64 -26.62
CA ALA A 127 -7.43 12.61 -26.54
C ALA A 127 -8.09 13.98 -26.80
N LYS A 128 -9.25 14.00 -27.45
CA LYS A 128 -10.01 15.25 -27.63
C LYS A 128 -10.60 15.74 -26.30
N GLN A 129 -11.00 14.80 -25.45
CA GLN A 129 -11.57 15.07 -24.13
C GLN A 129 -11.06 14.07 -23.10
N VAL A 130 -10.77 14.56 -21.90
CA VAL A 130 -10.40 13.73 -20.74
C VAL A 130 -11.32 14.10 -19.59
N ILE A 131 -12.11 13.15 -19.10
CA ILE A 131 -13.02 13.33 -17.97
C ILE A 131 -12.43 12.58 -16.78
N ILE A 132 -12.05 13.32 -15.74
CA ILE A 132 -11.61 12.75 -14.47
C ILE A 132 -12.68 12.97 -13.41
N ALA A 133 -12.94 11.95 -12.59
CA ALA A 133 -13.99 11.98 -11.58
C ALA A 133 -13.47 11.47 -10.24
N ASP A 134 -13.75 12.21 -9.15
CA ASP A 134 -13.40 11.79 -7.80
C ASP A 134 -14.29 12.47 -6.75
N ALA A 135 -14.50 11.84 -5.60
CA ALA A 135 -15.18 12.45 -4.46
C ALA A 135 -14.32 13.51 -3.76
N HIS A 136 -13.00 13.28 -3.72
CA HIS A 136 -12.04 14.15 -3.06
C HIS A 136 -11.06 14.74 -4.07
N LEU A 137 -11.54 15.07 -5.27
CA LEU A 137 -10.74 15.71 -6.33
C LEU A 137 -10.08 16.97 -5.77
N ASP A 138 -8.76 17.04 -5.95
CA ASP A 138 -7.87 18.09 -5.46
C ASP A 138 -6.95 18.60 -6.56
N ASP A 139 -6.24 19.69 -6.26
CA ASP A 139 -5.37 20.36 -7.23
C ASP A 139 -4.26 19.45 -7.72
N ASN A 140 -3.65 18.63 -6.85
CA ASN A 140 -2.62 17.66 -7.24
C ASN A 140 -3.12 16.67 -8.30
N THR A 141 -4.33 16.12 -8.13
CA THR A 141 -4.90 15.20 -9.12
C THR A 141 -5.18 15.93 -10.43
N ILE A 142 -5.73 17.14 -10.37
CA ILE A 142 -6.00 17.95 -11.57
C ILE A 142 -4.70 18.29 -12.30
N ASP A 143 -3.68 18.71 -11.56
CA ASP A 143 -2.37 19.12 -12.08
C ASP A 143 -1.61 17.97 -12.72
N PHE A 144 -1.69 16.76 -12.13
CA PHE A 144 -1.12 15.55 -12.71
C PHE A 144 -1.67 15.26 -14.11
N PHE A 145 -3.00 15.27 -14.27
CA PHE A 145 -3.59 15.04 -15.59
C PHE A 145 -3.40 16.25 -16.52
N ARG A 146 -3.44 17.48 -16.01
CA ARG A 146 -3.20 18.72 -16.77
C ARG A 146 -1.78 18.77 -17.33
N ALA A 147 -0.78 18.29 -16.58
CA ALA A 147 0.62 18.22 -17.04
C ALA A 147 0.78 17.36 -18.30
N MET A 148 -0.15 16.45 -18.56
CA MET A 148 -0.17 15.62 -19.77
C MET A 148 -0.98 16.21 -20.93
N ARG A 149 -1.68 17.34 -20.71
CA ARG A 149 -2.47 18.03 -21.73
C ARG A 149 -1.63 19.07 -22.48
N PRO A 150 -2.11 19.60 -23.63
CA PRO A 150 -1.44 20.70 -24.31
C PRO A 150 -1.15 21.87 -23.37
N VAL A 151 0.04 22.47 -23.50
CA VAL A 151 0.46 23.61 -22.66
C VAL A 151 -0.55 24.75 -22.77
N GLY A 152 -0.96 25.29 -21.62
CA GLY A 152 -1.94 26.37 -21.54
C GLY A 152 -3.41 25.91 -21.51
N GLU A 153 -3.70 24.61 -21.61
CA GLU A 153 -5.08 24.11 -21.47
C GLU A 153 -5.63 24.38 -20.07
N VAL A 154 -6.77 25.07 -20.00
CA VAL A 154 -7.46 25.37 -18.74
C VAL A 154 -8.55 24.32 -18.48
N PRO A 155 -8.49 23.55 -17.38
CA PRO A 155 -9.48 22.52 -17.08
C PRO A 155 -10.85 23.12 -16.74
N LEU A 156 -11.93 22.41 -17.10
CA LEU A 156 -13.28 22.69 -16.60
C LEU A 156 -13.51 21.91 -15.30
N ILE A 157 -13.79 22.59 -14.19
CA ILE A 157 -14.11 21.92 -12.93
C ILE A 157 -15.61 22.01 -12.66
N ILE A 158 -16.26 20.86 -12.55
CA ILE A 158 -17.66 20.70 -12.15
C ILE A 158 -17.65 20.23 -10.70
N LYS A 159 -18.17 21.05 -9.79
CA LYS A 159 -18.30 20.71 -8.37
C LYS A 159 -19.77 20.48 -8.04
N ASN A 160 -20.08 19.31 -7.49
CA ASN A 160 -21.37 19.04 -6.89
C ASN A 160 -21.30 19.35 -5.39
N ASP A 161 -22.16 20.26 -4.93
CA ASP A 161 -22.25 20.69 -3.53
C ASP A 161 -23.36 19.95 -2.75
N TYR A 162 -23.96 18.91 -3.33
CA TYR A 162 -24.88 18.03 -2.61
C TYR A 162 -24.19 17.36 -1.41
N LYS A 163 -24.87 17.39 -0.26
CA LYS A 163 -24.42 16.76 0.98
C LYS A 163 -25.33 15.59 1.33
N SER A 164 -24.72 14.45 1.61
CA SER A 164 -25.43 13.26 2.09
C SER A 164 -26.02 13.48 3.50
N PRO A 165 -27.13 12.82 3.86
CA PRO A 165 -27.72 12.92 5.19
C PRO A 165 -26.77 12.42 6.30
N SER A 166 -26.81 13.09 7.46
CA SER A 166 -25.90 12.86 8.59
C SER A 166 -26.07 11.47 9.22
N ARG A 167 -24.95 10.86 9.65
CA ARG A 167 -24.91 9.66 10.49
C ARG A 167 -24.27 10.00 11.83
N ASP A 168 -24.69 9.29 12.88
CA ASP A 168 -23.99 9.33 14.16
C ASP A 168 -22.65 8.58 14.06
N VAL A 169 -21.60 9.20 14.58
CA VAL A 169 -20.25 8.65 14.65
C VAL A 169 -19.78 8.64 16.09
N TYR A 170 -19.64 7.44 16.65
CA TYR A 170 -19.01 7.22 17.95
C TYR A 170 -17.50 7.08 17.74
N TYR A 171 -16.75 8.11 18.12
CA TYR A 171 -15.31 8.22 17.89
C TYR A 171 -14.52 7.95 19.17
N TYR A 172 -13.89 6.78 19.25
CA TYR A 172 -13.22 6.27 20.45
C TYR A 172 -11.83 6.89 20.63
N GLN A 173 -11.60 7.56 21.75
CA GLN A 173 -10.37 8.32 22.02
C GLN A 173 -9.24 7.50 22.68
N GLY A 174 -9.56 6.29 23.15
CA GLY A 174 -8.62 5.40 23.85
C GLY A 174 -7.29 5.17 23.12
N ASN A 175 -6.24 4.85 23.88
CA ASN A 175 -4.88 4.63 23.36
C ASN A 175 -4.74 3.32 22.56
N ASP A 176 -5.64 2.37 22.77
CA ASP A 176 -5.73 1.12 22.03
C ASP A 176 -7.18 0.83 21.62
N SER A 177 -7.37 -0.16 20.75
CA SER A 177 -8.67 -0.48 20.16
C SER A 177 -9.55 -1.39 21.03
N SER A 178 -9.13 -1.74 22.25
CA SER A 178 -9.79 -2.77 23.07
C SER A 178 -11.25 -2.43 23.39
N ALA A 179 -11.54 -1.19 23.78
CA ALA A 179 -12.89 -0.73 24.05
C ALA A 179 -13.82 -0.86 22.83
N LEU A 180 -13.31 -0.59 21.62
CA LEU A 180 -14.07 -0.78 20.39
C LEU A 180 -14.32 -2.27 20.11
N VAL A 181 -13.35 -3.15 20.41
CA VAL A 181 -13.54 -4.61 20.32
C VAL A 181 -14.59 -5.08 21.30
N ALA A 182 -14.57 -4.60 22.55
CA ALA A 182 -15.58 -4.95 23.55
C ALA A 182 -16.98 -4.53 23.08
N LYS A 183 -17.12 -3.31 22.54
CA LYS A 183 -18.37 -2.82 21.95
C LYS A 183 -18.84 -3.70 20.78
N LEU A 184 -17.95 -4.06 19.86
CA LEU A 184 -18.23 -4.93 18.72
C LEU A 184 -18.76 -6.31 19.18
N VAL A 185 -18.05 -6.95 20.11
CA VAL A 185 -18.45 -8.25 20.67
C VAL A 185 -19.81 -8.16 21.36
N ALA A 186 -20.06 -7.10 22.13
CA ALA A 186 -21.34 -6.87 22.80
C ALA A 186 -22.49 -6.68 21.78
N ALA A 187 -22.26 -5.91 20.71
CA ALA A 187 -23.26 -5.70 19.65
C ALA A 187 -23.65 -7.01 18.97
N ILE A 188 -22.66 -7.84 18.60
CA ILE A 188 -22.91 -9.14 17.97
C ILE A 188 -23.67 -10.09 18.92
N LYS A 189 -23.30 -10.11 20.21
CA LYS A 189 -24.01 -10.90 21.24
C LYS A 189 -25.46 -10.44 21.45
N GLN A 190 -25.75 -9.16 21.23
CA GLN A 190 -27.12 -8.61 21.23
C GLN A 190 -27.91 -8.92 19.95
N GLY A 191 -27.33 -9.70 19.03
CA GLY A 191 -27.97 -10.10 17.79
C GLY A 191 -27.77 -9.14 16.61
N LYS A 192 -27.07 -8.02 16.81
CA LYS A 192 -26.80 -7.07 15.72
C LYS A 192 -25.92 -7.69 14.63
N ARG A 193 -26.17 -7.26 13.40
CA ARG A 193 -25.38 -7.58 12.21
C ARG A 193 -24.47 -6.40 11.92
N VAL A 194 -23.20 -6.66 11.67
CA VAL A 194 -22.19 -5.59 11.63
C VAL A 194 -21.25 -5.75 10.45
N MET A 195 -20.80 -4.61 9.93
CA MET A 195 -19.68 -4.56 9.00
C MET A 195 -18.46 -3.98 9.71
N VAL A 196 -17.30 -4.59 9.52
CA VAL A 196 -16.03 -4.15 10.10
C VAL A 196 -15.04 -3.88 8.97
N VAL A 197 -14.43 -2.69 8.98
CA VAL A 197 -13.38 -2.30 8.06
C VAL A 197 -12.08 -1.99 8.79
N SER A 198 -10.95 -2.30 8.18
CA SER A 198 -9.63 -1.95 8.72
C SER A 198 -8.62 -1.64 7.62
N ASP A 199 -7.58 -0.86 7.94
CA ASP A 199 -6.42 -0.63 7.09
C ASP A 199 -5.35 -1.75 7.19
N SER A 200 -5.65 -2.82 7.92
CA SER A 200 -4.71 -3.91 8.22
C SER A 200 -5.35 -5.29 8.13
N LYS A 201 -4.79 -6.14 7.26
CA LYS A 201 -5.11 -7.60 7.22
C LYS A 201 -4.89 -8.24 8.59
N LYS A 202 -3.79 -7.90 9.28
CA LYS A 202 -3.45 -8.47 10.59
C LYS A 202 -4.49 -8.13 11.64
N THR A 203 -5.08 -6.93 11.57
CA THR A 203 -6.18 -6.52 12.47
C THR A 203 -7.45 -7.34 12.18
N ILE A 204 -7.82 -7.52 10.92
CA ILE A 204 -8.98 -8.34 10.52
C ILE A 204 -8.85 -9.78 11.01
N LEU A 205 -7.71 -10.43 10.79
CA LEU A 205 -7.48 -11.82 11.26
C LEU A 205 -7.53 -11.95 12.79
N LYS A 206 -7.03 -10.94 13.52
CA LYS A 206 -7.13 -10.90 15.00
C LYS A 206 -8.58 -10.76 15.44
N LEU A 207 -9.36 -9.88 14.79
CA LEU A 207 -10.77 -9.71 15.13
C LEU A 207 -11.57 -10.99 14.85
N GLU A 208 -11.33 -11.63 13.70
CA GLU A 208 -11.91 -12.94 13.38
C GLU A 208 -11.60 -13.97 14.47
N ALA A 209 -10.33 -14.10 14.89
CA ALA A 209 -9.93 -14.99 15.98
C ALA A 209 -10.67 -14.73 17.29
N VAL A 210 -10.80 -13.45 17.67
CA VAL A 210 -11.52 -13.04 18.89
C VAL A 210 -13.01 -13.39 18.78
N LEU A 211 -13.63 -13.11 17.64
CA LEU A 211 -15.05 -13.40 17.41
C LEU A 211 -15.32 -14.90 17.40
N MET A 212 -14.49 -15.70 16.72
CA MET A 212 -14.60 -17.16 16.73
C MET A 212 -14.56 -17.72 18.17
N LYS A 213 -13.59 -17.25 18.97
CA LYS A 213 -13.45 -17.62 20.39
C LYS A 213 -14.70 -17.23 21.19
N LYS A 214 -15.16 -15.98 21.08
CA LYS A 214 -16.28 -15.45 21.88
C LYS A 214 -17.65 -16.01 21.48
N LEU A 215 -17.79 -16.47 20.24
CA LEU A 215 -19.02 -17.06 19.71
C LEU A 215 -19.00 -18.61 19.72
N GLY A 216 -17.89 -19.23 20.15
CA GLY A 216 -17.76 -20.68 20.19
C GLY A 216 -17.73 -21.35 18.81
N ILE A 217 -17.32 -20.62 17.78
CA ILE A 217 -17.13 -21.16 16.42
C ILE A 217 -15.83 -21.96 16.40
N LYS A 218 -15.92 -23.25 16.04
CA LYS A 218 -14.78 -24.17 15.97
C LYS A 218 -14.08 -24.21 14.59
N SER A 219 -14.51 -23.39 13.64
CA SER A 219 -13.88 -23.33 12.31
C SER A 219 -12.42 -22.85 12.40
N GLY A 220 -11.57 -23.36 11.52
CA GLY A 220 -10.18 -22.87 11.38
C GLY A 220 -10.13 -21.57 10.57
N PHE A 221 -9.01 -20.84 10.66
CA PHE A 221 -8.74 -19.58 9.94
C PHE A 221 -8.70 -19.68 8.40
N SER A 222 -8.92 -20.88 7.85
CA SER A 222 -8.72 -21.16 6.43
C SER A 222 -9.97 -20.95 5.57
N SER A 223 -11.16 -20.77 6.16
CA SER A 223 -12.41 -20.57 5.41
C SER A 223 -12.77 -19.08 5.33
N SER A 224 -13.14 -18.61 4.13
CA SER A 224 -13.66 -17.26 3.91
C SER A 224 -14.98 -17.01 4.65
N CYS A 225 -15.73 -18.08 4.92
CA CYS A 225 -16.95 -18.10 5.70
C CYS A 225 -16.75 -18.98 6.93
N SER A 226 -17.16 -18.49 8.10
CA SER A 226 -17.15 -19.24 9.35
C SER A 226 -18.53 -19.20 9.99
N GLU A 227 -19.09 -20.40 10.21
CA GLU A 227 -20.47 -20.57 10.65
C GLU A 227 -20.52 -21.21 12.04
N SER A 228 -21.39 -20.67 12.90
CA SER A 228 -21.97 -21.40 14.03
C SER A 228 -23.43 -21.71 13.73
N LYS A 229 -24.10 -22.49 14.60
CA LYS A 229 -25.55 -22.75 14.49
C LYS A 229 -26.40 -21.49 14.27
N ASN A 230 -25.94 -20.30 14.69
CA ASN A 230 -26.75 -19.07 14.71
C ASN A 230 -26.09 -17.83 14.06
N LYS A 231 -24.84 -17.90 13.56
CA LYS A 231 -24.11 -16.72 13.05
C LYS A 231 -23.15 -17.06 11.90
N VAL A 232 -23.16 -16.21 10.87
CA VAL A 232 -22.28 -16.27 9.69
C VAL A 232 -21.27 -15.12 9.70
N ILE A 233 -19.98 -15.45 9.80
CA ILE A 233 -18.87 -14.48 9.66
C ILE A 233 -18.24 -14.66 8.28
N TRP A 234 -18.18 -13.57 7.51
CA TRP A 234 -17.51 -13.54 6.22
C TRP A 234 -16.30 -12.61 6.26
N THR A 235 -15.12 -13.13 5.93
CA THR A 235 -13.85 -12.40 6.04
C THR A 235 -13.20 -12.23 4.67
N ILE A 236 -12.92 -10.99 4.28
CA ILE A 236 -12.23 -10.65 3.03
C ILE A 236 -10.98 -9.82 3.33
N HIS A 237 -9.84 -10.34 2.89
CA HIS A 237 -8.54 -9.68 2.98
C HIS A 237 -7.65 -10.00 1.78
N ALA A 238 -6.50 -9.34 1.67
CA ALA A 238 -5.57 -9.49 0.54
C ALA A 238 -5.21 -10.95 0.21
N ASP A 239 -5.21 -11.85 1.20
CA ASP A 239 -4.88 -13.25 0.93
C ASP A 239 -5.99 -14.05 0.26
N ASN A 240 -7.25 -13.74 0.48
CA ASN A 240 -8.38 -14.54 0.00
C ASN A 240 -9.25 -13.80 -1.02
N SER A 241 -9.00 -12.51 -1.27
CA SER A 241 -9.85 -11.67 -2.12
C SER A 241 -9.92 -12.13 -3.58
N GLY A 242 -8.95 -12.91 -4.05
CA GLY A 242 -8.97 -13.50 -5.40
C GLY A 242 -9.57 -14.90 -5.48
N SER A 243 -10.05 -15.48 -4.37
CA SER A 243 -10.66 -16.82 -4.39
C SER A 243 -11.95 -16.81 -5.21
N PRO A 244 -12.31 -17.92 -5.89
CA PRO A 244 -13.56 -17.99 -6.66
C PRO A 244 -14.80 -17.61 -5.83
N GLU A 245 -14.85 -18.05 -4.57
CA GLU A 245 -15.95 -17.79 -3.63
C GLU A 245 -16.03 -16.30 -3.31
N ASN A 246 -14.90 -15.66 -2.98
CA ASN A 246 -14.87 -14.22 -2.68
C ASN A 246 -15.09 -13.36 -3.92
N GLN A 247 -14.60 -13.77 -5.10
CA GLN A 247 -14.89 -13.09 -6.36
C GLN A 247 -16.39 -13.16 -6.67
N HIS A 248 -17.01 -14.32 -6.45
CA HIS A 248 -18.46 -14.49 -6.60
C HIS A 248 -19.24 -13.66 -5.57
N PHE A 249 -18.82 -13.69 -4.30
CA PHE A 249 -19.41 -12.90 -3.23
C PHE A 249 -19.35 -11.40 -3.55
N VAL A 250 -18.17 -10.89 -3.93
CA VAL A 250 -17.97 -9.47 -4.26
C VAL A 250 -18.78 -9.06 -5.49
N LYS A 251 -18.85 -9.92 -6.51
CA LYS A 251 -19.65 -9.66 -7.71
C LYS A 251 -21.14 -9.50 -7.40
N ASN A 252 -21.64 -10.21 -6.38
CA ASN A 252 -23.04 -10.21 -5.98
C ASN A 252 -23.22 -9.64 -4.56
N ILE A 253 -22.35 -8.74 -4.11
CA ILE A 253 -22.21 -8.44 -2.67
C ILE A 253 -23.49 -7.94 -2.00
N SER A 254 -24.34 -7.22 -2.73
CA SER A 254 -25.58 -6.68 -2.16
C SER A 254 -26.56 -7.79 -1.80
N SER A 255 -26.67 -8.84 -2.63
CA SER A 255 -27.50 -10.01 -2.31
C SER A 255 -26.76 -11.02 -1.43
N ALA A 256 -25.47 -11.25 -1.68
CA ALA A 256 -24.68 -12.22 -0.91
C ALA A 256 -24.47 -11.80 0.55
N ALA A 257 -24.45 -10.49 0.83
CA ALA A 257 -24.39 -9.99 2.21
C ALA A 257 -25.68 -10.26 2.99
N GLU A 258 -26.83 -10.54 2.35
CA GLU A 258 -28.11 -10.76 3.04
C GLU A 258 -28.07 -11.91 4.04
N ASP A 259 -27.18 -12.89 3.83
CA ASP A 259 -26.98 -14.05 4.71
C ASP A 259 -25.82 -13.88 5.70
N VAL A 260 -25.11 -12.74 5.67
CA VAL A 260 -23.90 -12.51 6.47
C VAL A 260 -24.22 -11.71 7.73
N ASP A 261 -23.92 -12.23 8.92
CA ASP A 261 -24.08 -11.48 10.17
C ASP A 261 -22.93 -10.52 10.44
N VAL A 262 -21.70 -10.95 10.12
CA VAL A 262 -20.49 -10.16 10.36
C VAL A 262 -19.64 -10.16 9.11
N LEU A 263 -19.49 -9.00 8.46
CA LEU A 263 -18.57 -8.84 7.34
C LEU A 263 -17.28 -8.17 7.81
N LEU A 264 -16.15 -8.89 7.75
CA LEU A 264 -14.83 -8.36 8.07
C LEU A 264 -14.05 -8.05 6.77
N ALA A 265 -13.59 -6.81 6.63
CA ALA A 265 -13.01 -6.32 5.39
C ALA A 265 -11.69 -5.56 5.61
N SER A 266 -10.62 -6.03 4.99
CA SER A 266 -9.35 -5.27 4.91
C SER A 266 -9.31 -4.38 3.65
N PRO A 267 -8.22 -3.63 3.37
CA PRO A 267 -8.14 -2.74 2.21
C PRO A 267 -8.49 -3.38 0.87
N SER A 268 -8.37 -4.71 0.73
CA SER A 268 -8.71 -5.44 -0.49
C SER A 268 -10.18 -5.34 -0.90
N LEU A 269 -11.11 -5.16 0.05
CA LEU A 269 -12.55 -4.94 -0.24
C LEU A 269 -12.95 -3.46 -0.18
N CYS A 270 -12.07 -2.59 0.29
CA CYS A 270 -12.38 -1.19 0.55
C CYS A 270 -12.47 -0.32 -0.72
N THR A 271 -12.17 -0.88 -1.90
CA THR A 271 -12.22 -0.18 -3.19
C THR A 271 -13.16 -0.88 -4.17
N GLY A 272 -13.98 -0.10 -4.89
CA GLY A 272 -14.70 -0.60 -6.05
C GLY A 272 -15.92 -1.49 -5.80
N VAL A 273 -16.49 -1.45 -4.59
CA VAL A 273 -17.69 -2.24 -4.24
C VAL A 273 -18.75 -1.33 -3.62
N ASP A 274 -20.02 -1.71 -3.81
CA ASP A 274 -21.18 -1.02 -3.29
C ASP A 274 -22.12 -2.03 -2.61
N ILE A 275 -22.28 -1.92 -1.29
CA ILE A 275 -23.17 -2.78 -0.51
C ILE A 275 -24.49 -2.04 -0.33
N GLN A 276 -25.45 -2.41 -1.17
CA GLN A 276 -26.84 -1.94 -1.09
C GLN A 276 -27.66 -2.87 -0.21
N GLY A 277 -28.84 -2.40 0.20
CA GLY A 277 -29.76 -3.17 1.04
C GLY A 277 -29.75 -2.76 2.50
N ASP A 278 -30.50 -3.51 3.29
CA ASP A 278 -30.74 -3.28 4.71
C ASP A 278 -30.33 -4.50 5.54
N ARG A 279 -29.01 -4.70 5.64
CA ARG A 279 -28.44 -5.87 6.31
C ARG A 279 -27.78 -5.53 7.63
N PHE A 280 -26.83 -4.61 7.61
CA PHE A 280 -26.02 -4.28 8.78
C PHE A 280 -26.68 -3.17 9.60
N ASP A 281 -26.63 -3.32 10.91
CA ASP A 281 -27.21 -2.41 11.89
C ASP A 281 -26.18 -1.37 12.37
N GLU A 282 -24.88 -1.68 12.30
CA GLU A 282 -23.76 -0.82 12.71
C GLU A 282 -22.50 -1.10 11.86
N VAL A 283 -21.64 -0.09 11.68
CA VAL A 283 -20.33 -0.23 10.98
C VAL A 283 -19.18 0.14 11.91
N TYR A 284 -18.12 -0.66 11.90
CA TYR A 284 -16.95 -0.51 12.77
C TYR A 284 -15.68 -0.25 11.95
N GLY A 285 -14.91 0.78 12.31
CA GLY A 285 -13.63 1.12 11.69
C GLY A 285 -12.45 0.98 12.64
N PHE A 286 -11.53 0.06 12.34
CA PHE A 286 -10.28 -0.13 13.08
C PHE A 286 -9.08 0.30 12.24
N PHE A 287 -8.55 1.49 12.51
CA PHE A 287 -7.47 2.07 11.70
C PHE A 287 -6.17 2.21 12.49
N ASN A 288 -5.13 1.49 12.09
CA ASN A 288 -3.82 1.46 12.75
C ASN A 288 -2.82 2.48 12.15
N ALA A 289 -3.27 3.33 11.23
CA ALA A 289 -2.43 4.28 10.49
C ALA A 289 -1.25 3.58 9.79
N VAL A 290 -1.58 2.53 9.05
CA VAL A 290 -0.63 1.64 8.35
C VAL A 290 -0.61 1.95 6.86
N SER A 291 -1.78 1.94 6.20
CA SER A 291 -1.83 1.93 4.74
C SER A 291 -2.87 2.87 4.11
N LEU A 292 -3.96 3.18 4.82
CA LEU A 292 -5.06 3.99 4.27
C LEU A 292 -4.95 5.44 4.71
N SER A 293 -5.12 6.38 3.77
CA SER A 293 -5.28 7.79 4.10
C SER A 293 -6.66 8.06 4.71
N ALA A 294 -6.87 9.22 5.33
CA ALA A 294 -8.15 9.58 5.94
C ALA A 294 -9.33 9.51 4.93
N THR A 295 -9.08 9.90 3.68
CA THR A 295 -10.07 9.80 2.61
C THR A 295 -10.38 8.35 2.23
N ASP A 296 -9.40 7.45 2.30
CA ASP A 296 -9.59 6.03 1.98
C ASP A 296 -10.29 5.29 3.13
N CYS A 297 -9.97 5.62 4.39
CA CYS A 297 -10.70 5.15 5.57
C CYS A 297 -12.18 5.52 5.51
N LEU A 298 -12.47 6.78 5.16
CA LEU A 298 -13.84 7.24 4.97
C LEU A 298 -14.54 6.46 3.85
N GLN A 299 -13.89 6.30 2.69
CA GLN A 299 -14.47 5.51 1.60
C GLN A 299 -14.78 4.08 2.01
N ALA A 300 -13.91 3.44 2.81
CA ALA A 300 -14.13 2.10 3.35
C ALA A 300 -15.39 2.02 4.24
N LEU A 301 -15.56 2.98 5.14
CA LEU A 301 -16.76 3.09 6.01
C LEU A 301 -18.06 3.30 5.21
N HIS A 302 -17.95 3.98 4.06
CA HIS A 302 -19.07 4.33 3.20
C HIS A 302 -19.47 3.26 2.18
N ARG A 303 -18.77 2.12 2.14
CA ARG A 303 -19.14 1.00 1.26
C ARG A 303 -20.53 0.47 1.58
N TYR A 304 -20.95 0.55 2.85
CA TYR A 304 -22.34 0.35 3.25
C TYR A 304 -23.08 1.71 3.30
N ARG A 305 -24.05 1.87 2.39
CA ARG A 305 -24.70 3.17 2.13
C ARG A 305 -25.85 3.50 3.07
N LYS A 306 -26.46 2.50 3.70
CA LYS A 306 -27.54 2.74 4.67
C LYS A 306 -27.02 3.63 5.80
N SER A 307 -27.85 4.58 6.24
CA SER A 307 -27.55 5.44 7.38
C SER A 307 -27.67 4.62 8.66
N VAL A 308 -26.53 4.14 9.16
CA VAL A 308 -26.40 3.42 10.43
C VAL A 308 -25.25 4.00 11.25
N PRO A 309 -25.23 3.82 12.58
CA PRO A 309 -24.15 4.30 13.42
C PRO A 309 -22.78 3.79 13.00
N LEU A 310 -21.79 4.68 13.01
CA LEU A 310 -20.39 4.35 12.80
C LEU A 310 -19.66 4.32 14.15
N HIS A 311 -18.91 3.27 14.43
CA HIS A 311 -18.03 3.16 15.59
C HIS A 311 -16.57 3.13 15.11
N ILE A 312 -15.78 4.15 15.44
CA ILE A 312 -14.46 4.34 14.84
C ILE A 312 -13.39 4.46 15.92
N TRP A 313 -12.31 3.70 15.75
CA TRP A 313 -11.06 3.91 16.47
C TRP A 313 -9.91 4.06 15.47
N VAL A 314 -9.07 5.05 15.72
CA VAL A 314 -7.83 5.29 14.95
C VAL A 314 -6.66 5.30 15.92
N ALA A 315 -5.54 4.67 15.61
CA ALA A 315 -4.35 4.72 16.44
C ALA A 315 -3.91 6.16 16.74
N PRO A 316 -3.43 6.48 17.96
CA PRO A 316 -2.99 7.84 18.31
C PRO A 316 -1.78 8.30 17.50
N ARG A 317 -0.97 7.36 17.01
CA ARG A 317 0.27 7.59 16.29
C ARG A 317 0.40 6.58 15.15
N PRO A 318 1.09 6.93 14.06
CA PRO A 318 1.39 6.00 12.98
C PRO A 318 2.23 4.82 13.49
N SER A 319 1.92 3.61 13.02
CA SER A 319 2.61 2.38 13.43
C SER A 319 4.10 2.36 13.06
N PHE A 320 4.51 3.15 12.05
CA PHE A 320 5.88 3.22 11.52
C PHE A 320 6.56 4.58 11.77
N GLY A 321 6.10 5.32 12.79
CA GLY A 321 6.63 6.64 13.11
C GLY A 321 6.26 7.74 12.09
N TYR A 322 6.74 8.96 12.36
CA TYR A 322 6.41 10.13 11.56
C TYR A 322 7.29 10.24 10.31
N GLN A 323 6.64 10.38 9.16
CA GLN A 323 7.28 10.48 7.85
C GLN A 323 7.31 11.93 7.33
N ASN A 324 8.24 12.26 6.45
CA ASN A 324 8.36 13.61 5.90
C ASN A 324 7.11 13.99 5.09
N SER A 325 6.55 15.18 5.32
CA SER A 325 5.30 15.64 4.68
C SER A 325 5.50 16.83 3.74
N ASN A 326 6.75 17.20 3.46
CA ASN A 326 7.09 18.26 2.51
C ASN A 326 7.63 17.65 1.21
N SER A 327 6.93 17.86 0.10
CA SER A 327 7.30 17.31 -1.21
C SER A 327 8.66 17.77 -1.70
N ASN A 328 9.06 19.02 -1.42
CA ASN A 328 10.35 19.55 -1.85
C ASN A 328 11.51 18.90 -1.08
N VAL A 329 11.30 18.59 0.19
CA VAL A 329 12.30 17.89 1.01
C VAL A 329 12.43 16.45 0.53
N ILE A 330 11.31 15.73 0.35
CA ILE A 330 11.31 14.37 -0.20
C ILE A 330 12.02 14.33 -1.56
N ARG A 331 11.71 15.28 -2.45
CA ARG A 331 12.32 15.38 -3.78
C ARG A 331 13.82 15.58 -3.69
N ARG A 332 14.27 16.54 -2.87
CA ARG A 332 15.69 16.84 -2.68
C ARG A 332 16.43 15.64 -2.10
N GLU A 333 15.87 14.99 -1.09
CA GLU A 333 16.44 13.78 -0.48
C GLU A 333 16.60 12.67 -1.53
N MET A 334 15.57 12.38 -2.33
CA MET A 334 15.65 11.35 -3.36
C MET A 334 16.68 11.65 -4.46
N LEU A 335 16.81 12.92 -4.88
CA LEU A 335 17.82 13.30 -5.88
C LEU A 335 19.24 13.24 -5.32
N GLN A 336 19.44 13.67 -4.08
CA GLN A 336 20.74 13.58 -3.40
C GLN A 336 21.17 12.12 -3.20
N LEU A 337 20.21 11.24 -2.87
CA LEU A 337 20.47 9.81 -2.79
C LEU A 337 20.89 9.23 -4.14
N GLU A 338 20.17 9.55 -5.22
CA GLU A 338 20.51 9.09 -6.57
C GLU A 338 21.89 9.57 -7.02
N GLU A 339 22.19 10.87 -6.82
CA GLU A 339 23.48 11.46 -7.17
C GLU A 339 24.63 10.79 -6.43
N PHE A 340 24.49 10.61 -5.11
CA PHE A 340 25.51 9.96 -4.29
C PHE A 340 25.65 8.47 -4.64
N ASN A 341 24.55 7.79 -4.94
CA ASN A 341 24.58 6.40 -5.37
C ASN A 341 25.30 6.24 -6.72
N GLY A 342 25.00 7.10 -7.69
CA GLY A 342 25.66 7.12 -8.99
C GLY A 342 27.17 7.35 -8.87
N PHE A 343 27.59 8.26 -7.99
CA PHE A 343 29.01 8.45 -7.66
C PHE A 343 29.65 7.15 -7.16
N LEU A 344 29.02 6.43 -6.23
CA LEU A 344 29.54 5.15 -5.70
C LEU A 344 29.58 4.03 -6.76
N MET A 345 28.72 4.10 -7.76
CA MET A 345 28.73 3.19 -8.91
C MET A 345 29.80 3.55 -9.95
N GLY A 346 30.52 4.67 -9.79
CA GLY A 346 31.49 5.16 -10.76
C GLY A 346 30.85 5.83 -11.98
N ILE A 347 29.61 6.30 -11.87
CA ILE A 347 28.92 7.05 -12.93
C ILE A 347 29.42 8.50 -12.88
N ASP A 348 29.99 8.95 -14.00
CA ASP A 348 30.56 10.29 -14.13
C ASP A 348 29.46 11.35 -14.37
N PRO A 349 29.39 12.40 -13.52
CA PRO A 349 28.40 13.48 -13.64
C PRO A 349 28.48 14.29 -14.96
N GLU A 350 29.65 14.37 -15.58
CA GLU A 350 29.91 15.18 -16.78
C GLU A 350 29.70 14.40 -18.09
N THR A 351 29.95 13.08 -18.11
CA THR A 351 29.81 12.24 -19.32
C THR A 351 28.44 11.57 -19.49
N GLY A 352 27.56 11.62 -18.48
CA GLY A 352 26.17 12.00 -18.74
C GLY A 352 25.16 10.95 -19.23
N GLU A 353 25.08 9.74 -18.65
CA GLU A 353 23.78 9.03 -18.66
C GLU A 353 22.88 9.55 -17.54
N LYS A 354 22.23 10.70 -17.78
CA LYS A 354 21.07 11.08 -16.97
C LYS A 354 19.97 10.06 -17.26
N THR A 355 19.56 9.26 -16.27
CA THR A 355 18.22 8.66 -16.38
C THR A 355 17.26 9.84 -16.57
N PRO A 356 16.42 9.87 -17.62
CA PRO A 356 15.40 10.89 -17.73
C PRO A 356 14.48 10.74 -16.51
N VAL A 357 14.72 11.53 -15.47
CA VAL A 357 13.76 11.73 -14.41
C VAL A 357 12.64 12.47 -15.11
N ASP A 358 11.59 11.75 -15.48
CA ASP A 358 10.36 12.35 -15.97
C ASP A 358 9.87 13.34 -14.91
N SER A 359 10.24 14.60 -15.10
CA SER A 359 10.18 15.63 -14.06
C SER A 359 8.76 15.75 -13.52
N TRP A 360 7.77 15.72 -14.40
CA TRP A 360 6.36 15.81 -14.03
C TRP A 360 5.87 14.62 -13.18
N ALA A 361 6.25 13.38 -13.52
CA ALA A 361 5.79 12.18 -12.82
C ALA A 361 6.50 12.02 -11.48
N PHE A 362 7.80 12.34 -11.44
CA PHE A 362 8.57 12.34 -10.20
C PHE A 362 8.11 13.44 -9.24
N ASP A 363 7.84 14.65 -9.74
CA ASP A 363 7.29 15.75 -8.94
C ASP A 363 5.91 15.38 -8.37
N ALA A 364 5.04 14.78 -9.20
CA ALA A 364 3.74 14.28 -8.77
C ALA A 364 3.87 13.17 -7.71
N TYR A 365 4.82 12.23 -7.88
CA TYR A 365 5.10 11.21 -6.86
C TYR A 365 5.47 11.86 -5.52
N CYS A 366 6.38 12.85 -5.53
CA CYS A 366 6.81 13.53 -4.31
C CYS A 366 5.65 14.23 -3.61
N GLN A 367 4.75 14.87 -4.37
CA GLN A 367 3.53 15.49 -3.83
C GLN A 367 2.55 14.46 -3.25
N VAL A 368 2.32 13.35 -3.94
CA VAL A 368 1.45 12.25 -3.50
C VAL A 368 2.00 11.62 -2.21
N LYS A 369 3.30 11.32 -2.17
CA LYS A 369 3.97 10.76 -1.00
C LYS A 369 3.90 11.70 0.20
N ALA A 370 4.20 12.98 0.01
CA ALA A 370 4.08 14.01 1.05
C ALA A 370 2.67 14.09 1.64
N LYS A 371 1.64 14.08 0.78
CA LYS A 371 0.24 14.12 1.21
C LYS A 371 -0.18 12.85 1.94
N HIS A 372 0.24 11.68 1.45
CA HIS A 372 -0.01 10.41 2.10
C HIS A 372 0.62 10.37 3.50
N ASN A 373 1.90 10.75 3.62
CA ASN A 373 2.62 10.86 4.88
C ASN A 373 1.93 11.83 5.85
N ARG A 374 1.52 13.01 5.37
CA ARG A 374 0.75 13.98 6.18
C ARG A 374 -0.55 13.36 6.70
N SER A 375 -1.23 12.56 5.88
CA SER A 375 -2.46 11.88 6.27
C SER A 375 -2.23 10.79 7.30
N LEU A 376 -1.20 9.97 7.16
CA LEU A 376 -0.90 8.90 8.13
C LEU A 376 -0.38 9.46 9.46
N ASN A 377 0.53 10.44 9.40
CA ASN A 377 1.06 11.13 10.57
C ASN A 377 -0.03 11.71 11.47
N ASN A 378 -1.16 12.13 10.88
CA ASN A 378 -2.25 12.80 11.58
C ASN A 378 -3.59 12.07 11.39
N LEU A 379 -3.59 10.75 11.14
CA LEU A 379 -4.78 10.04 10.64
C LEU A 379 -6.00 10.23 11.54
N ARG A 380 -5.80 10.16 12.87
CA ARG A 380 -6.86 10.33 13.88
C ARG A 380 -7.57 11.68 13.72
N ASP A 381 -6.83 12.77 13.82
CA ASP A 381 -7.36 14.14 13.67
C ASP A 381 -7.90 14.41 12.26
N HIS A 382 -7.18 13.98 11.22
CA HIS A 382 -7.61 14.20 9.84
C HIS A 382 -8.94 13.52 9.51
N LEU A 383 -9.13 12.25 9.91
CA LEU A 383 -10.39 11.54 9.69
C LEU A 383 -11.53 12.20 10.48
N HIS A 384 -11.28 12.58 11.73
CA HIS A 384 -12.25 13.29 12.57
C HIS A 384 -12.71 14.61 11.90
N ARG A 385 -11.76 15.44 11.43
CA ARG A 385 -12.09 16.70 10.73
C ARG A 385 -12.81 16.46 9.40
N LEU A 386 -12.48 15.39 8.68
CA LEU A 386 -13.15 15.05 7.43
C LEU A 386 -14.61 14.70 7.66
N LEU A 387 -14.89 13.85 8.67
CA LEU A 387 -16.25 13.49 9.09
C LEU A 387 -17.04 14.75 9.51
N ALA A 388 -16.46 15.59 10.37
CA ALA A 388 -17.12 16.84 10.80
C ALA A 388 -17.44 17.78 9.61
N ARG A 389 -16.52 17.93 8.65
CA ARG A 389 -16.74 18.77 7.45
C ARG A 389 -17.84 18.24 6.54
N MET A 390 -18.04 16.93 6.51
CA MET A 390 -19.12 16.28 5.76
C MET A 390 -20.47 16.32 6.49
N GLY A 391 -20.54 16.91 7.69
CA GLY A 391 -21.78 17.08 8.44
C GLY A 391 -22.19 15.88 9.30
N TYR A 392 -21.26 14.95 9.56
CA TYR A 392 -21.49 13.85 10.51
C TYR A 392 -21.64 14.38 11.94
N ASN A 393 -22.54 13.76 12.70
CA ASN A 393 -22.63 14.00 14.14
C ASN A 393 -21.56 13.18 14.86
N VAL A 394 -20.40 13.80 15.12
CA VAL A 394 -19.26 13.12 15.75
C VAL A 394 -19.33 13.24 17.27
N ILE A 395 -19.57 12.10 17.93
CA ILE A 395 -19.69 11.94 19.37
C ILE A 395 -18.38 11.32 19.87
N ALA A 396 -17.64 12.06 20.70
CA ALA A 396 -16.45 11.53 21.35
C ALA A 396 -16.85 10.47 22.38
N VAL A 397 -16.22 9.30 22.31
CA VAL A 397 -16.34 8.25 23.32
C VAL A 397 -15.03 8.22 24.11
N GLU A 398 -15.08 8.76 25.31
CA GLU A 398 -14.04 8.56 26.31
C GLU A 398 -14.15 7.11 26.81
N SER A 399 -13.11 6.33 26.58
CA SER A 399 -13.09 4.92 26.95
C SER A 399 -11.68 4.54 27.39
N ASP A 400 -11.59 3.97 28.58
CA ASP A 400 -10.37 3.33 29.05
C ASP A 400 -10.10 2.04 28.29
N THR A 401 -8.90 1.48 28.49
CA THR A 401 -8.55 0.15 28.01
C THR A 401 -9.49 -0.88 28.61
N ASP A 402 -10.04 -1.76 27.76
CA ASP A 402 -10.74 -2.97 28.17
C ASP A 402 -9.72 -4.12 28.26
N ASP A 403 -9.34 -4.48 29.49
CA ASP A 403 -8.26 -5.45 29.75
C ASP A 403 -8.57 -6.86 29.21
N ASP A 404 -9.84 -7.27 29.27
CA ASP A 404 -10.29 -8.56 28.75
C ASP A 404 -10.15 -8.60 27.22
N ALA A 405 -10.68 -7.61 26.51
CA ALA A 405 -10.58 -7.51 25.07
C ALA A 405 -9.12 -7.34 24.61
N LYS A 406 -8.29 -6.64 25.39
CA LYS A 406 -6.85 -6.51 25.14
C LYS A 406 -6.12 -7.83 25.30
N SER A 407 -6.46 -8.62 26.32
CA SER A 407 -5.95 -9.97 26.52
C SER A 407 -6.35 -10.88 25.36
N ASP A 408 -7.62 -10.85 24.94
CA ASP A 408 -8.12 -11.62 23.81
C ASP A 408 -7.41 -11.26 22.50
N LEU A 409 -7.15 -9.97 22.23
CA LEU A 409 -6.39 -9.54 21.06
C LEU A 409 -4.95 -10.06 21.05
N LYS A 410 -4.29 -10.13 22.22
CA LYS A 410 -2.94 -10.70 22.36
C LYS A 410 -2.94 -12.21 22.11
N GLU A 411 -3.92 -12.93 22.66
CA GLU A 411 -4.07 -14.37 22.44
C GLU A 411 -4.39 -14.68 20.98
N ALA A 412 -5.30 -13.92 20.36
CA ALA A 412 -5.63 -13.99 18.95
C ALA A 412 -4.40 -13.81 18.06
N ALA A 413 -3.54 -12.83 18.37
CA ALA A 413 -2.30 -12.62 17.65
C ALA A 413 -1.41 -13.88 17.66
N LYS A 414 -1.20 -14.48 18.84
CA LYS A 414 -0.41 -15.71 18.98
C LYS A 414 -1.00 -16.88 18.19
N LYS A 415 -2.34 -17.03 18.19
CA LYS A 415 -3.04 -18.08 17.45
C LYS A 415 -2.92 -17.93 15.95
N VAL A 416 -3.08 -16.71 15.43
CA VAL A 416 -2.91 -16.42 13.99
C VAL A 416 -1.48 -16.70 13.54
N ASP A 417 -0.49 -16.25 14.31
CA ASP A 417 0.93 -16.48 13.99
C ASP A 417 1.27 -17.99 14.04
N ALA A 418 0.80 -18.72 15.06
CA ALA A 418 1.01 -20.17 15.17
C ALA A 418 0.34 -20.96 14.03
N HIS A 419 -0.86 -20.56 13.62
CA HIS A 419 -1.55 -21.19 12.49
C HIS A 419 -0.78 -20.99 11.18
N HIS A 420 -0.31 -19.77 10.90
CA HIS A 420 0.52 -19.49 9.72
C HIS A 420 1.78 -20.35 9.70
N ILE A 421 2.53 -20.40 10.81
CA ILE A 421 3.74 -21.21 10.94
C ILE A 421 3.44 -22.68 10.62
N GLN A 422 2.41 -23.25 11.25
CA GLN A 422 2.02 -24.64 11.02
C GLN A 422 1.70 -24.89 9.55
N GLN A 423 0.91 -24.02 8.92
CA GLN A 423 0.51 -24.19 7.52
C GLN A 423 1.70 -24.13 6.56
N VAL A 424 2.64 -23.19 6.75
CA VAL A 424 3.86 -23.09 5.93
C VAL A 424 4.76 -24.32 6.12
N THR A 425 4.97 -24.75 7.36
CA THR A 425 5.80 -25.93 7.66
C THR A 425 5.19 -27.23 7.09
N SER A 426 3.86 -27.35 7.07
CA SER A 426 3.16 -28.52 6.52
C SER A 426 2.83 -28.45 5.02
N ALA A 427 3.01 -27.30 4.36
CA ALA A 427 2.66 -27.10 2.95
C ALA A 427 3.45 -28.03 2.02
N ALA A 428 2.94 -28.36 0.83
CA ALA A 428 3.68 -29.21 -0.09
C ALA A 428 5.03 -28.59 -0.48
N GLN A 429 6.06 -29.42 -0.62
CA GLN A 429 7.33 -28.99 -1.20
C GLN A 429 7.18 -28.97 -2.72
N ILE A 430 7.34 -27.78 -3.31
CA ILE A 430 7.27 -27.56 -4.75
C ILE A 430 8.68 -27.44 -5.33
N ASP A 431 8.82 -27.67 -6.63
CA ASP A 431 10.08 -27.43 -7.35
C ASP A 431 10.17 -26.00 -7.91
N ARG A 432 11.33 -25.65 -8.49
CA ARG A 432 11.58 -24.31 -9.06
C ARG A 432 10.65 -23.98 -10.22
N ASN A 433 10.26 -24.95 -11.04
CA ASN A 433 9.37 -24.72 -12.18
C ASN A 433 7.95 -24.43 -11.70
N GLN A 434 7.46 -25.21 -10.74
CA GLN A 434 6.17 -24.98 -10.08
C GLN A 434 6.15 -23.62 -9.39
N TYR A 435 7.22 -23.25 -8.68
CA TYR A 435 7.35 -21.93 -8.06
C TYR A 435 7.26 -20.79 -9.10
N LEU A 436 7.95 -20.91 -10.24
CA LEU A 436 7.90 -19.91 -11.31
C LEU A 436 6.50 -19.83 -11.97
N GLN A 437 5.84 -20.97 -12.16
CA GLN A 437 4.46 -21.01 -12.66
C GLN A 437 3.49 -20.32 -11.70
N LEU A 438 3.60 -20.60 -10.40
CA LEU A 438 2.80 -19.97 -9.36
C LEU A 438 3.07 -18.45 -9.28
N LYS A 439 4.32 -18.01 -9.41
CA LYS A 439 4.65 -16.57 -9.47
C LYS A 439 3.97 -15.82 -10.63
N ASN A 440 3.76 -16.50 -11.75
CA ASN A 440 3.10 -15.93 -12.93
C ASN A 440 1.57 -16.05 -12.87
N LYS A 441 1.02 -16.73 -11.87
CA LYS A 441 -0.42 -16.90 -11.69
C LYS A 441 -1.04 -15.60 -11.17
N THR A 442 -2.19 -15.23 -11.73
CA THR A 442 -2.93 -14.02 -11.33
C THR A 442 -3.44 -14.06 -9.90
N TYR A 443 -3.70 -15.26 -9.36
CA TYR A 443 -4.11 -15.47 -7.98
C TYR A 443 -3.57 -16.79 -7.44
N LEU A 444 -2.99 -16.73 -6.25
CA LEU A 444 -2.57 -17.89 -5.47
C LEU A 444 -3.63 -18.21 -4.42
N THR A 445 -4.06 -19.47 -4.34
CA THR A 445 -4.84 -19.97 -3.20
C THR A 445 -4.03 -19.89 -1.90
N ASN A 446 -4.69 -20.01 -0.74
CA ASN A 446 -3.97 -20.02 0.53
C ASN A 446 -2.93 -21.14 0.61
N THR A 447 -3.29 -22.35 0.14
CA THR A 447 -2.37 -23.48 0.07
C THR A 447 -1.16 -23.17 -0.81
N GLU A 448 -1.38 -22.65 -2.02
CA GLU A 448 -0.30 -22.27 -2.93
C GLU A 448 0.59 -21.17 -2.37
N LYS A 449 0.05 -20.24 -1.56
CA LYS A 449 0.85 -19.22 -0.86
C LYS A 449 1.80 -19.85 0.16
N TYR A 450 1.31 -20.80 0.93
CA TYR A 450 2.14 -21.52 1.90
C TYR A 450 3.21 -22.36 1.20
N GLU A 451 2.89 -22.97 0.06
CA GLU A 451 3.87 -23.71 -0.78
C GLU A 451 4.95 -22.78 -1.35
N VAL A 452 4.57 -21.62 -1.88
CA VAL A 452 5.49 -20.59 -2.40
C VAL A 452 6.38 -20.03 -1.29
N GLU A 453 5.81 -19.79 -0.10
CA GLU A 453 6.56 -19.34 1.07
C GLU A 453 7.53 -20.40 1.57
N ARG A 454 7.08 -21.66 1.69
CA ARG A 454 7.92 -22.81 2.07
C ARG A 454 9.07 -22.98 1.09
N PHE A 455 8.83 -22.90 -0.22
CA PHE A 455 9.89 -22.94 -1.23
C PHE A 455 10.89 -21.80 -1.07
N ARG A 456 10.40 -20.56 -0.91
CA ARG A 456 11.27 -19.39 -0.71
C ARG A 456 12.18 -19.56 0.52
N ILE A 457 11.64 -20.07 1.63
CA ILE A 457 12.42 -20.32 2.84
C ILE A 457 13.45 -21.43 2.56
N SER A 458 13.03 -22.57 2.02
CA SER A 458 13.92 -23.69 1.73
C SER A 458 15.09 -23.30 0.83
N GLU A 459 14.81 -22.63 -0.30
CA GLU A 459 15.84 -22.17 -1.25
C GLU A 459 16.69 -21.05 -0.67
N GLY A 460 16.08 -20.11 0.07
CA GLY A 460 16.75 -18.93 0.60
C GLY A 460 17.79 -19.25 1.66
N TYR A 461 17.51 -20.23 2.54
CA TYR A 461 18.44 -20.64 3.60
C TYR A 461 19.23 -21.91 3.28
N GLY A 462 18.85 -22.66 2.23
CA GLY A 462 19.48 -23.95 1.89
C GLY A 462 19.30 -25.02 2.98
N GLN A 463 18.26 -24.91 3.81
CA GLN A 463 18.00 -25.78 4.97
C GLN A 463 16.54 -26.26 5.00
N PRO A 464 16.25 -27.38 5.68
CA PRO A 464 14.87 -27.83 5.88
C PRO A 464 14.01 -26.78 6.59
N VAL A 465 12.77 -26.62 6.13
CA VAL A 465 11.82 -25.65 6.71
C VAL A 465 11.28 -26.17 8.04
N THR A 466 11.72 -25.55 9.14
CA THR A 466 11.23 -25.81 10.51
C THR A 466 10.30 -24.71 10.99
N GLU A 467 9.48 -24.98 12.01
CA GLU A 467 8.60 -23.96 12.61
C GLU A 467 9.39 -22.75 13.13
N GLU A 468 10.57 -23.00 13.72
CA GLU A 468 11.45 -21.94 14.20
C GLU A 468 11.99 -21.08 13.04
N LEU A 469 12.38 -21.70 11.92
CA LEU A 469 12.87 -20.96 10.76
C LEU A 469 11.77 -20.11 10.13
N VAL A 470 10.53 -20.64 10.00
CA VAL A 470 9.39 -19.85 9.50
C VAL A 470 9.13 -18.64 10.40
N LYS A 471 9.17 -18.84 11.72
CA LYS A 471 8.99 -17.75 12.70
C LYS A 471 10.09 -16.69 12.59
N ARG A 472 11.36 -17.09 12.44
CA ARG A 472 12.49 -16.17 12.31
C ARG A 472 12.49 -15.44 10.98
N ASP A 473 12.13 -16.14 9.90
CA ASP A 473 12.16 -15.62 8.54
C ASP A 473 11.33 -14.33 8.37
N ASN A 474 10.18 -14.26 9.04
CA ASN A 474 9.30 -13.09 9.08
C ASN A 474 8.96 -12.53 7.68
N GLY A 475 8.56 -13.44 6.77
CA GLY A 475 8.20 -13.08 5.39
C GLY A 475 9.39 -12.67 4.52
N GLY A 476 10.60 -13.12 4.87
CA GLY A 476 11.85 -12.85 4.16
C GLY A 476 12.65 -11.66 4.69
N ALA A 477 12.16 -10.98 5.72
CA ALA A 477 12.90 -9.89 6.35
C ALA A 477 14.24 -10.36 6.92
N TYR A 478 14.28 -11.53 7.58
CA TYR A 478 15.51 -12.07 8.13
C TYR A 478 16.51 -12.51 7.04
N LEU A 479 16.04 -13.13 5.96
CA LEU A 479 16.88 -13.43 4.81
C LEU A 479 17.50 -12.15 4.22
N GLY A 480 16.70 -11.08 4.10
CA GLY A 480 17.21 -9.77 3.68
C GLY A 480 18.27 -9.21 4.63
N GLN A 481 18.12 -9.38 5.94
CA GLN A 481 19.12 -9.00 6.93
C GLN A 481 20.41 -9.81 6.78
N LEU A 482 20.33 -11.12 6.50
CA LEU A 482 21.52 -11.95 6.23
C LEU A 482 22.26 -11.54 4.96
N ILE A 483 21.53 -11.22 3.89
CA ILE A 483 22.11 -10.70 2.64
C ILE A 483 22.78 -9.35 2.89
N ASN A 484 22.17 -8.47 3.68
CA ASN A 484 22.77 -7.19 4.06
C ASN A 484 24.00 -7.39 4.94
N LEU A 485 23.98 -8.38 5.84
CA LEU A 485 25.12 -8.75 6.67
C LEU A 485 26.31 -9.21 5.82
N GLU A 486 26.07 -10.11 4.86
CA GLU A 486 27.07 -10.56 3.89
C GLU A 486 27.63 -9.39 3.08
N ALA A 487 26.78 -8.48 2.62
CA ALA A 487 27.19 -7.28 1.90
C ALA A 487 28.07 -6.36 2.74
N VAL A 488 27.73 -6.14 4.02
CA VAL A 488 28.51 -5.27 4.94
C VAL A 488 29.88 -5.88 5.27
N LEU A 489 29.96 -7.20 5.42
CA LEU A 489 31.21 -7.93 5.69
C LEU A 489 32.08 -8.14 4.45
N SER A 490 31.52 -8.01 3.25
CA SER A 490 32.27 -8.17 2.01
C SER A 490 33.28 -7.03 1.83
N PRO A 491 34.55 -7.33 1.47
CA PRO A 491 35.59 -6.33 1.38
C PRO A 491 35.31 -5.33 0.25
N PRO A 492 35.65 -4.03 0.43
CA PRO A 492 35.53 -3.03 -0.62
C PRO A 492 36.45 -3.35 -1.81
N GLN A 493 36.06 -2.90 -3.01
CA GLN A 493 36.88 -3.08 -4.22
C GLN A 493 38.06 -2.10 -4.33
N GLY A 494 38.06 -1.06 -3.50
CA GLY A 494 39.10 -0.03 -3.50
C GLY A 494 38.59 1.28 -2.91
N GLU A 495 39.32 2.35 -3.20
CA GLU A 495 38.99 3.72 -2.79
C GLU A 495 38.88 4.64 -4.01
N VAL A 496 37.90 5.53 -3.99
CA VAL A 496 37.76 6.64 -4.94
C VAL A 496 37.81 7.95 -4.16
N ILE A 497 38.48 8.95 -4.71
CA ILE A 497 38.54 10.29 -4.12
C ILE A 497 37.38 11.09 -4.68
N ASP A 498 36.53 11.62 -3.81
CA ASP A 498 35.50 12.59 -4.20
C ASP A 498 36.20 13.88 -4.68
N PRO A 499 36.02 14.28 -5.95
CA PRO A 499 36.71 15.44 -6.52
C PRO A 499 36.26 16.77 -5.87
N ASN A 500 35.06 16.84 -5.30
CA ASN A 500 34.52 18.04 -4.68
C ASN A 500 34.96 18.19 -3.22
N THR A 501 35.06 17.08 -2.49
CA THR A 501 35.37 17.10 -1.04
C THR A 501 36.80 16.66 -0.72
N GLY A 502 37.54 16.11 -1.69
CA GLY A 502 38.87 15.51 -1.50
C GLY A 502 38.85 14.27 -0.61
N SER A 503 37.67 13.79 -0.21
CA SER A 503 37.51 12.70 0.74
C SER A 503 37.63 11.35 0.04
N LYS A 504 38.39 10.44 0.64
CA LYS A 504 38.47 9.04 0.21
C LYS A 504 37.16 8.32 0.56
N ARG A 505 36.60 7.60 -0.41
CA ARG A 505 35.36 6.83 -0.26
C ARG A 505 35.57 5.40 -0.74
N LEU A 506 35.02 4.45 0.01
CA LEU A 506 35.11 3.03 -0.33
C LEU A 506 34.20 2.69 -1.51
N VAL A 507 34.70 1.89 -2.44
CA VAL A 507 33.92 1.33 -3.55
C VAL A 507 33.18 0.08 -3.05
N PRO A 508 31.84 0.01 -3.19
CA PRO A 508 31.07 -1.15 -2.75
C PRO A 508 31.50 -2.46 -3.43
N PRO A 509 31.32 -3.62 -2.78
CA PRO A 509 31.59 -4.92 -3.37
C PRO A 509 30.60 -5.27 -4.51
N PRO A 510 30.92 -6.25 -5.39
CA PRO A 510 30.05 -6.63 -6.51
C PRO A 510 28.63 -7.02 -6.09
N ILE A 511 28.47 -7.72 -4.96
CA ILE A 511 27.16 -8.11 -4.40
C ILE A 511 26.22 -6.91 -4.12
N VAL A 512 26.78 -5.71 -3.97
CA VAL A 512 26.05 -4.45 -3.80
C VAL A 512 25.92 -3.70 -5.13
N LEU A 513 27.04 -3.53 -5.85
CA LEU A 513 27.06 -2.81 -7.13
C LEU A 513 26.12 -3.43 -8.17
N ASP A 514 26.11 -4.76 -8.29
CA ASP A 514 25.34 -5.45 -9.32
C ASP A 514 23.82 -5.30 -9.10
N LYS A 515 23.38 -5.12 -7.84
CA LYS A 515 21.98 -4.83 -7.54
C LYS A 515 21.57 -3.46 -8.07
N ASP A 516 22.36 -2.43 -7.80
CA ASP A 516 22.04 -1.07 -8.27
C ASP A 516 22.18 -0.94 -9.79
N LYS A 517 23.15 -1.62 -10.42
CA LYS A 517 23.24 -1.71 -11.89
C LYS A 517 21.98 -2.33 -12.48
N TRP A 518 21.51 -3.43 -11.91
CA TRP A 518 20.26 -4.06 -12.35
C TRP A 518 19.05 -3.12 -12.16
N GLU A 519 18.95 -2.42 -11.03
CA GLU A 519 17.87 -1.45 -10.80
C GLU A 519 17.94 -0.25 -11.75
N LEU A 520 19.13 0.23 -12.09
CA LEU A 520 19.33 1.31 -13.06
C LEU A 520 18.78 0.93 -14.46
N GLU A 521 19.09 -0.29 -14.91
CA GLU A 521 18.67 -0.83 -16.21
C GLU A 521 17.18 -1.18 -16.27
N ASN A 522 16.62 -1.71 -15.17
CA ASN A 522 15.27 -2.30 -15.17
C ASN A 522 14.21 -1.43 -14.49
N LEU A 523 14.60 -0.44 -13.69
CA LEU A 523 13.72 0.46 -12.94
C LEU A 523 14.07 1.93 -13.25
N PRO A 524 13.75 2.41 -14.46
CA PRO A 524 14.07 3.77 -14.90
C PRO A 524 13.33 4.87 -14.11
N PHE A 525 12.24 4.54 -13.41
CA PHE A 525 11.54 5.50 -12.57
C PHE A 525 12.19 5.58 -11.19
N LEU A 526 12.90 6.70 -10.93
CA LEU A 526 13.74 6.91 -9.74
C LEU A 526 13.12 6.41 -8.41
N PRO A 527 11.86 6.72 -8.06
CA PRO A 527 11.26 6.25 -6.81
C PRO A 527 11.24 4.73 -6.55
N ASP A 528 11.55 3.92 -7.56
CA ASP A 528 11.58 2.46 -7.43
C ASP A 528 12.91 1.88 -6.95
N ARG A 529 13.97 2.69 -7.04
CA ARG A 529 15.34 2.30 -6.73
C ARG A 529 15.59 2.35 -5.23
N GLN A 530 16.35 1.39 -4.72
CA GLN A 530 16.67 1.22 -3.31
C GLN A 530 18.01 1.87 -2.93
N HIS A 531 18.90 2.12 -3.89
CA HIS A 531 20.21 2.76 -3.66
C HIS A 531 21.08 1.94 -2.69
N HIS A 532 21.31 0.66 -3.01
CA HIS A 532 22.01 -0.30 -2.15
C HIS A 532 23.45 0.13 -1.84
N CYS A 533 24.14 0.78 -2.78
CA CYS A 533 25.50 1.31 -2.59
C CYS A 533 25.53 2.37 -1.50
N THR A 534 24.56 3.28 -1.51
CA THR A 534 24.45 4.33 -0.49
C THR A 534 24.14 3.75 0.90
N GLN A 535 23.25 2.75 0.97
CA GLN A 535 22.97 2.04 2.22
C GLN A 535 24.21 1.34 2.77
N TRP A 536 24.93 0.59 1.93
CA TRP A 536 26.17 -0.08 2.29
C TRP A 536 27.22 0.91 2.79
N TYR A 537 27.42 2.03 2.08
CA TYR A 537 28.37 3.07 2.47
C TYR A 537 28.04 3.68 3.84
N MET A 538 26.76 3.86 4.16
CA MET A 538 26.34 4.32 5.48
C MET A 538 26.75 3.33 6.58
N TRP A 539 26.59 2.02 6.35
CA TRP A 539 27.05 1.00 7.31
C TRP A 539 28.57 1.00 7.51
N GLN A 540 29.34 1.18 6.44
CA GLN A 540 30.79 1.33 6.52
C GLN A 540 31.18 2.57 7.32
N THR A 541 30.53 3.70 7.05
CA THR A 541 30.76 4.98 7.74
C THR A 541 30.48 4.86 9.23
N LEU A 542 29.45 4.09 9.61
CA LEU A 542 29.11 3.81 11.00
C LEU A 542 30.11 2.89 11.71
N GLY A 543 31.08 2.30 11.01
CA GLY A 543 32.04 1.36 11.61
C GLY A 543 31.43 0.00 11.95
N LEU A 544 30.25 -0.30 11.40
CA LEU A 544 29.56 -1.58 11.62
C LEU A 544 30.41 -2.82 11.25
N PRO A 545 31.18 -2.84 10.15
CA PRO A 545 31.98 -4.02 9.79
C PRO A 545 32.95 -4.45 10.89
N LYS A 546 33.67 -3.49 11.49
CA LYS A 546 34.61 -3.76 12.59
C LYS A 546 33.89 -4.38 13.80
N ILE A 547 32.68 -3.89 14.09
CA ILE A 547 31.87 -4.42 15.20
C ILE A 547 31.46 -5.87 14.92
N LEU A 548 30.98 -6.12 13.70
CA LEU A 548 30.55 -7.45 13.29
C LEU A 548 31.73 -8.43 13.27
N GLU A 549 32.88 -8.06 12.72
CA GLU A 549 34.08 -8.90 12.69
C GLU A 549 34.50 -9.37 14.08
N ARG A 550 34.52 -8.46 15.07
CA ARG A 550 34.83 -8.79 16.47
C ARG A 550 33.77 -9.72 17.08
N LEU A 551 32.48 -9.47 16.84
CA LEU A 551 31.39 -10.37 17.26
C LEU A 551 31.55 -11.78 16.66
N PHE A 552 31.89 -11.89 15.37
CA PHE A 552 32.13 -13.17 14.70
C PHE A 552 33.39 -13.88 15.21
N ALA A 553 34.38 -13.13 15.70
CA ALA A 553 35.55 -13.67 16.39
C ALA A 553 35.25 -14.15 17.83
N GLY A 554 34.00 -13.97 18.31
CA GLY A 554 33.57 -14.37 19.64
C GLY A 554 33.89 -13.34 20.73
N GLU A 555 34.26 -12.10 20.35
CA GLU A 555 34.43 -11.02 21.31
C GLU A 555 33.08 -10.52 21.85
N GLU A 556 33.09 -10.07 23.10
CA GLU A 556 31.94 -9.44 23.74
C GLU A 556 32.14 -7.94 23.85
N TYR A 557 31.05 -7.20 23.73
CA TYR A 557 31.04 -5.76 23.89
C TYR A 557 30.54 -5.35 25.26
N ARG A 558 31.16 -4.31 25.81
CA ARG A 558 30.69 -3.60 27.01
C ARG A 558 30.26 -2.19 26.64
N ALA A 559 29.46 -1.60 27.53
CA ALA A 559 28.94 -0.24 27.37
C ALA A 559 30.03 0.84 27.17
N ASP A 560 31.24 0.59 27.64
CA ASP A 560 32.41 1.45 27.56
C ASP A 560 33.36 1.10 26.39
N ASP A 561 32.97 0.16 25.50
CA ASP A 561 33.80 -0.21 24.35
C ASP A 561 33.97 1.00 23.40
N PRO A 562 35.22 1.38 23.05
CA PRO A 562 35.48 2.54 22.21
C PRO A 562 34.80 2.50 20.84
N ASP A 563 34.64 1.31 20.24
CA ASP A 563 34.01 1.17 18.93
C ASP A 563 32.50 1.42 19.02
N LEU A 564 31.85 0.99 20.13
CA LEU A 564 30.44 1.27 20.36
C LEU A 564 30.16 2.73 20.67
N ILE A 565 31.01 3.37 21.46
CA ILE A 565 30.90 4.81 21.76
C ILE A 565 31.01 5.60 20.45
N LYS A 566 32.02 5.29 19.63
CA LYS A 566 32.22 5.95 18.33
C LYS A 566 31.04 5.72 17.38
N LEU A 567 30.52 4.50 17.30
CA LEU A 567 29.34 4.19 16.52
C LEU A 567 28.14 5.05 16.95
N ALA A 568 27.91 5.18 18.27
CA ALA A 568 26.81 5.97 18.80
C ALA A 568 26.98 7.47 18.50
N GLU A 569 28.19 8.02 18.66
CA GLU A 569 28.50 9.41 18.30
C GLU A 569 28.24 9.68 16.82
N MET A 570 28.64 8.76 15.94
CA MET A 570 28.38 8.86 14.50
C MET A 570 26.89 8.71 14.20
N ALA A 571 26.18 7.79 14.85
CA ALA A 571 24.74 7.61 14.66
C ALA A 571 23.93 8.86 15.06
N ILE A 572 24.37 9.57 16.10
CA ILE A 572 23.79 10.85 16.51
C ILE A 572 24.11 11.94 15.48
N SER A 573 25.37 12.03 15.05
CA SER A 573 25.84 13.05 14.10
C SER A 573 25.19 12.93 12.72
N TYR A 574 24.94 11.70 12.25
CA TYR A 574 24.34 11.38 10.96
C TYR A 574 22.87 10.95 11.05
N ARG A 575 22.17 11.29 12.14
CA ARG A 575 20.80 10.82 12.42
C ARG A 575 19.82 11.03 11.26
N ASP A 576 19.84 12.22 10.66
CA ASP A 576 18.92 12.54 9.55
C ASP A 576 19.29 11.76 8.29
N ASN A 577 20.58 11.63 7.98
CA ASN A 577 21.07 10.79 6.89
C ASN A 577 20.69 9.31 7.09
N ILE A 578 20.82 8.78 8.30
CA ILE A 578 20.45 7.40 8.63
C ILE A 578 18.95 7.19 8.46
N LYS A 579 18.13 8.14 8.93
CA LYS A 579 16.68 8.08 8.70
C LYS A 579 16.33 8.08 7.22
N THR A 580 17.00 8.91 6.42
CA THR A 580 16.75 9.05 4.97
C THR A 580 17.27 7.86 4.17
N ILE A 581 18.46 7.34 4.48
CA ILE A 581 19.14 6.27 3.74
C ILE A 581 18.67 4.88 4.21
N LEU A 582 18.62 4.65 5.51
CA LEU A 582 18.37 3.33 6.11
C LEU A 582 16.95 3.16 6.66
N GLY A 583 16.18 4.25 6.77
CA GLY A 583 14.75 4.20 7.08
C GLY A 583 14.38 4.03 8.56
N PHE A 584 15.35 4.03 9.50
CA PHE A 584 15.07 3.95 10.93
C PHE A 584 15.50 5.21 11.71
N GLN A 585 14.82 5.48 12.83
CA GLN A 585 14.97 6.71 13.58
C GLN A 585 15.51 6.43 14.99
N PHE A 586 16.56 7.14 15.39
CA PHE A 586 17.02 7.11 16.78
C PHE A 586 16.16 8.00 17.67
N PRO A 587 15.65 7.50 18.80
CA PRO A 587 15.02 8.35 19.79
C PRO A 587 16.09 9.29 20.38
N ILE A 588 15.78 10.58 20.52
CA ILE A 588 16.60 11.49 21.32
C ILE A 588 16.28 11.14 22.77
N ILE A 589 16.95 10.14 23.31
CA ILE A 589 17.02 9.96 24.75
C ILE A 589 18.33 10.63 25.14
N VAL A 590 18.24 11.73 25.88
CA VAL A 590 19.38 12.21 26.67
C VAL A 590 19.59 11.14 27.75
N VAL A 591 20.35 10.10 27.43
CA VAL A 591 20.68 9.04 28.38
C VAL A 591 21.79 9.60 29.27
N PRO A 592 21.65 9.59 30.61
CA PRO A 592 22.77 9.89 31.49
C PRO A 592 23.92 8.92 31.18
N PRO A 593 25.20 9.34 31.27
CA PRO A 593 26.32 8.45 30.99
C PRO A 593 26.21 7.18 31.85
N GLY A 594 26.06 6.01 31.21
CA GLY A 594 26.02 4.70 31.88
C GLY A 594 24.92 3.71 31.47
N CYS A 595 23.89 4.09 30.71
CA CYS A 595 22.78 3.19 30.31
C CYS A 595 22.79 2.80 28.82
N TRP A 596 23.90 2.23 28.34
CA TRP A 596 24.10 1.88 26.92
C TRP A 596 23.50 0.52 26.51
N GLU A 597 23.18 -0.37 27.47
CA GLU A 597 22.62 -1.71 27.20
C GLU A 597 21.24 -1.68 26.52
N CYS A 598 20.46 -0.62 26.73
CA CYS A 598 19.14 -0.46 26.09
C CYS A 598 19.24 -0.10 24.60
N TRP A 599 20.37 0.47 24.15
CA TRP A 599 20.59 0.83 22.75
C TRP A 599 20.88 -0.40 21.89
N PHE A 600 21.72 -1.32 22.39
CA PHE A 600 22.19 -2.48 21.61
C PHE A 600 21.13 -3.56 21.38
N LYS A 601 20.23 -3.78 22.36
CA LYS A 601 19.11 -4.75 22.23
C LYS A 601 18.01 -4.32 21.25
N SER A 602 18.01 -3.07 20.79
CA SER A 602 17.14 -2.61 19.71
C SER A 602 17.86 -2.57 18.35
N TRP A 603 19.16 -2.87 18.35
CA TRP A 603 20.10 -2.73 17.23
C TRP A 603 20.36 -4.08 16.53
N VAL A 604 20.40 -5.17 17.32
CA VAL A 604 20.47 -6.59 16.88
C VAL A 604 19.08 -7.20 16.97
#